data_AF-A0A2V8UP17-F1
#
_entry.id   AF-A0A2V8UP17-F1
#
_cell.length_a   1.000
_cell.length_b   1.000
_cell.length_c   1.000
_cell.angle_alpha   90.00
_cell.angle_beta   90.00
_cell.angle_gamma   90.00
#
_symmetry.space_group_name_H-M   'P 1'
#
loop_
_entity.id
_entity.type
_entity.pdbx_description
1 polymer ?
#
loop_
_entity_poly.entity_id
_entity_poly.type
_entity_poly.pdbx_seq_one_letter_code
_entity_poly.pdbx_strand_id
1 'polypeptide(L)'
;MLSTRPQFHWTDQKLHVHAFMCVTAYLLVTLLHLRAKQKTTFAVGPRRLLAELAEVRCCRLIDMTGNKGRPRVRWQIQEFDQNRKPMVEALHALPVVG
;
A
#
# COMPACT_ATOMS: atom_id res chain seq x y z
N MET A 1 -36.47 17.60 -33.61
CA MET A 1 -36.31 16.21 -33.13
C MET A 1 -35.40 16.23 -31.93
N LEU A 2 -35.91 15.93 -30.73
CA LEU A 2 -35.09 15.75 -29.53
C LEU A 2 -34.28 14.46 -29.70
N SER A 3 -32.97 14.57 -29.93
CA SER A 3 -32.07 13.44 -29.81
C SER A 3 -31.91 13.13 -28.32
N THR A 4 -32.56 12.06 -27.86
CA THR A 4 -32.30 11.48 -26.55
C THR A 4 -30.91 10.85 -26.60
N ARG A 5 -29.95 11.45 -25.88
CA ARG A 5 -28.70 10.75 -25.58
C ARG A 5 -29.04 9.42 -24.89
N PRO A 6 -28.36 8.31 -25.18
CA PRO A 6 -28.62 7.07 -24.49
C PRO A 6 -28.42 7.29 -22.99
N GLN A 7 -29.43 6.94 -22.18
CA GLN A 7 -29.37 7.08 -20.71
C GLN A 7 -28.28 6.20 -20.06
N PHE A 8 -27.69 5.29 -20.84
CA PHE A 8 -26.60 4.42 -20.44
C PHE A 8 -25.54 4.42 -21.54
N HIS A 9 -24.42 5.07 -21.26
CA HIS A 9 -23.25 5.09 -22.13
C HIS A 9 -22.29 3.98 -21.72
N TRP A 10 -21.54 3.43 -22.68
CA TRP A 10 -20.59 2.32 -22.43
C TRP A 10 -19.47 2.65 -21.41
N THR A 11 -19.24 3.94 -21.12
CA THR A 11 -18.30 4.40 -20.08
C THR A 11 -18.90 4.42 -18.67
N ASP A 12 -20.22 4.40 -18.53
CA ASP A 12 -20.88 4.53 -17.22
C ASP A 12 -20.54 3.35 -16.31
N GLN A 13 -20.43 2.15 -16.89
CA GLN A 13 -19.94 0.98 -16.17
C GLN A 13 -18.53 1.21 -15.57
N LYS A 14 -17.62 1.86 -16.32
CA LYS A 14 -16.27 2.16 -15.83
C LYS A 14 -16.28 3.24 -14.76
N LEU A 15 -17.16 4.24 -14.89
CA LEU A 15 -17.31 5.31 -13.92
C LEU A 15 -17.83 4.78 -12.57
N HIS A 16 -18.82 3.87 -12.59
CA HIS A 16 -19.34 3.23 -11.38
C HIS A 16 -18.26 2.42 -10.64
N VAL A 17 -17.50 1.62 -11.38
CA VAL A 17 -16.38 0.85 -10.80
C VAL A 17 -15.31 1.79 -10.22
N HIS A 18 -14.96 2.86 -10.94
CA HIS A 18 -14.01 3.85 -10.45
C HIS A 18 -14.48 4.52 -9.16
N ALA A 19 -15.72 5.02 -9.13
CA ALA A 19 -16.30 5.65 -7.95
C ALA A 19 -16.32 4.70 -6.74
N PHE A 20 -16.73 3.44 -6.95
CA PHE A 20 -16.71 2.42 -5.91
C PHE A 20 -15.30 2.17 -5.38
N MET A 21 -14.30 2.02 -6.25
CA MET A 21 -12.90 1.87 -5.85
C MET A 21 -12.38 3.08 -5.08
N CYS A 22 -12.70 4.30 -5.53
CA CYS A 22 -12.28 5.53 -4.87
C CYS A 22 -12.85 5.65 -3.45
N VAL A 23 -14.14 5.38 -3.27
CA VAL A 23 -14.79 5.44 -1.95
C VAL A 23 -14.23 4.34 -1.04
N THR A 24 -14.04 3.12 -1.57
CA THR A 24 -13.45 2.00 -0.82
C THR A 24 -12.02 2.34 -0.37
N ALA A 25 -11.18 2.84 -1.28
CA ALA A 25 -9.82 3.26 -0.97
C ALA A 25 -9.81 4.37 0.08
N TYR A 26 -10.68 5.38 -0.04
CA TYR A 26 -10.81 6.46 0.92
C TYR A 26 -11.18 5.95 2.32
N LEU A 27 -12.15 5.03 2.41
CA LEU A 27 -12.55 4.41 3.67
C LEU A 27 -11.40 3.62 4.31
N LEU A 28 -10.69 2.80 3.51
CA LEU A 28 -9.55 2.02 3.98
C LEU A 28 -8.43 2.92 4.51
N VAL A 29 -8.07 3.98 3.78
CA VAL A 29 -7.03 4.93 4.19
C VAL A 29 -7.45 5.70 5.44
N THR A 30 -8.73 6.06 5.55
CA THR A 30 -9.26 6.74 6.74
C THR A 30 -9.20 5.84 7.97
N LEU A 31 -9.57 4.57 7.85
CA LEU A 31 -9.47 3.59 8.93
C LEU A 31 -8.02 3.31 9.32
N LEU A 32 -7.13 3.21 8.34
CA LEU A 32 -5.69 3.06 8.59
C LEU A 32 -5.14 4.26 9.37
N HIS A 33 -5.51 5.47 8.96
CA HIS A 33 -5.12 6.71 9.63
C HIS A 33 -5.65 6.82 11.05
N LEU A 34 -6.91 6.43 11.26
CA LEU A 34 -7.51 6.37 12.59
C LEU A 34 -6.73 5.41 13.50
N ARG A 35 -6.39 4.22 13.01
CA ARG A 35 -5.58 3.24 13.78
C ARG A 35 -4.19 3.77 14.09
N ALA A 36 -3.55 4.45 13.14
CA ALA A 36 -2.24 5.07 13.34
C ALA A 36 -2.30 6.11 14.46
N LYS A 37 -3.31 6.99 14.44
CA LYS A 37 -3.54 8.01 15.48
C LYS A 37 -3.84 7.41 16.86
N GLN A 38 -4.54 6.28 16.92
CA GLN A 38 -4.90 5.64 18.19
C GLN A 38 -3.72 4.90 18.83
N LYS A 39 -2.88 4.26 18.02
CA LYS A 39 -1.79 3.39 18.51
C LYS A 39 -0.44 4.09 18.61
N THR A 40 -0.29 5.27 18.02
CA THR A 40 1.00 5.98 17.94
C THR A 40 0.80 7.49 18.04
N THR A 41 1.87 8.24 18.32
CA THR A 41 1.87 9.71 18.32
C THR A 41 1.87 10.31 16.90
N PHE A 42 1.48 9.55 15.87
CA PHE A 42 1.49 9.98 14.49
C PHE A 42 0.40 11.04 14.24
N ALA A 43 0.81 12.31 14.16
CA ALA A 43 -0.08 13.46 13.99
C ALA A 43 -0.27 13.92 12.53
N VAL A 44 0.42 13.29 11.56
CA VAL A 44 0.45 13.78 10.17
C VAL A 44 -0.75 13.27 9.36
N GLY A 45 -1.07 13.92 8.24
CA GLY A 45 -2.22 13.53 7.40
C GLY A 45 -2.10 12.16 6.73
N PRO A 46 -3.22 11.57 6.26
CA PRO A 46 -3.29 10.23 5.68
C PRO A 46 -2.40 10.06 4.43
N ARG A 47 -2.22 11.11 3.63
CA ARG A 47 -1.31 11.07 2.46
C ARG A 47 0.15 10.88 2.89
N ARG A 48 0.58 11.53 3.97
CA ARG A 48 1.93 11.35 4.50
C ARG A 48 2.09 9.97 5.12
N LEU A 49 1.07 9.49 5.84
CA LEU A 49 1.06 8.12 6.37
C LEU A 49 1.35 7.09 5.26
N LEU A 50 0.65 7.19 4.13
CA LEU A 50 0.89 6.30 2.99
C LEU A 50 2.30 6.44 2.41
N ALA A 51 2.83 7.67 2.32
CA ALA A 51 4.20 7.90 1.85
C ALA A 51 5.24 7.26 2.78
N GLU A 52 5.09 7.41 4.10
CA GLU A 52 6.00 6.81 5.08
C GLU A 52 5.97 5.28 5.04
N LEU A 53 4.79 4.69 4.85
CA LEU A 53 4.62 3.24 4.69
C LEU A 53 5.21 2.74 3.37
N ALA A 54 5.14 3.54 2.29
CA ALA A 54 5.71 3.18 0.99
C ALA A 54 7.26 3.11 1.00
N GLU A 55 7.92 3.75 1.96
CA GLU A 55 9.36 3.62 2.17
C GLU A 55 9.76 2.29 2.81
N VAL A 56 8.83 1.57 3.44
CA VAL A 56 9.10 0.23 3.97
C VAL A 56 9.09 -0.77 2.82
N ARG A 57 10.28 -1.22 2.42
CA ARG A 57 10.48 -2.08 1.24
C ARG A 57 11.06 -3.43 1.62
N CYS A 58 10.71 -4.45 0.84
CA CYS A 58 11.34 -5.77 0.88
C CYS A 58 12.14 -5.99 -0.41
N CYS A 59 13.36 -6.51 -0.30
CA CYS A 59 14.19 -6.90 -1.42
C CYS A 59 14.39 -8.43 -1.45
N ARG A 60 14.67 -8.94 -2.65
CA ARG A 60 15.04 -10.33 -2.87
C ARG A 60 16.53 -10.38 -3.16
N LEU A 61 17.30 -10.95 -2.23
CA LEU A 61 18.73 -11.17 -2.37
C LEU A 61 18.97 -12.49 -3.10
N ILE A 62 19.92 -12.46 -4.04
CA ILE A 62 20.33 -13.62 -4.83
C ILE A 62 21.83 -13.80 -4.57
N ASP A 63 22.17 -14.76 -3.72
CA ASP A 63 23.54 -15.11 -3.42
C ASP A 63 24.06 -16.06 -4.51
N MET A 64 25.08 -15.62 -5.26
CA MET A 64 25.81 -16.49 -6.19
C MET A 64 26.81 -17.33 -5.40
N THR A 65 26.49 -18.60 -5.16
CA THR A 65 27.27 -19.52 -4.32
C THR A 65 28.52 -20.10 -4.99
N GLY A 66 28.85 -19.70 -6.23
CA GLY A 66 30.03 -20.18 -6.98
C GLY A 66 29.98 -21.65 -7.43
N ASN A 67 29.10 -22.46 -6.84
CA ASN A 67 28.88 -23.87 -7.16
C ASN A 67 27.86 -24.05 -8.29
N LYS A 68 27.97 -25.16 -9.04
CA LYS A 68 27.01 -25.56 -10.06
C LYS A 68 25.66 -25.87 -9.37
N GLY A 69 24.65 -25.03 -9.55
CA GLY A 69 23.34 -25.21 -8.92
C GLY A 69 22.46 -23.95 -8.94
N ARG A 70 21.25 -24.06 -8.37
CA ARG A 70 20.32 -22.93 -8.26
C ARG A 70 20.87 -21.90 -7.25
N PRO A 71 20.92 -20.60 -7.59
CA PRO A 71 21.39 -19.58 -6.67
C PRO A 71 20.50 -19.52 -5.42
N ARG A 72 21.11 -19.19 -4.27
CA ARG A 72 20.37 -19.08 -3.02
C ARG A 72 19.61 -17.77 -3.01
N VAL A 73 18.29 -17.85 -2.86
CA VAL A 73 17.40 -16.69 -2.86
C VAL A 73 16.86 -16.48 -1.45
N ARG A 74 16.94 -15.25 -0.94
CA ARG A 74 16.36 -14.88 0.37
C ARG A 74 15.63 -13.55 0.26
N TRP A 75 14.59 -13.39 1.06
CA TRP A 75 13.94 -12.10 1.23
C TRP A 75 14.58 -11.34 2.39
N GLN A 76 14.66 -10.03 2.29
CA GLN A 76 15.17 -9.15 3.34
C GLN A 76 14.43 -7.81 3.32
N ILE A 77 14.15 -7.27 4.50
CA ILE A 77 13.63 -5.91 4.64
C ILE A 77 14.78 -4.91 4.41
N GLN A 78 14.55 -3.91 3.57
CA GLN A 78 15.51 -2.84 3.33
C GLN A 78 15.66 -1.97 4.58
N GLU A 79 16.84 -1.39 4.78
CA GLU A 79 17.05 -0.41 5.83
C GLU A 79 16.16 0.81 5.59
N PHE A 80 15.50 1.28 6.64
CA PHE A 80 14.68 2.47 6.64
C PHE A 80 14.85 3.22 7.96
N ASP A 81 14.51 4.50 7.97
CA ASP A 81 14.69 5.36 9.14
C ASP A 81 13.88 4.85 10.37
N GLN A 82 14.59 4.60 11.46
CA GLN A 82 14.09 3.96 12.67
C GLN A 82 12.93 4.72 13.35
N ASN A 83 12.79 6.03 13.11
CA ASN A 83 11.68 6.82 13.64
C ASN A 83 10.31 6.28 13.19
N ARG A 84 10.23 5.59 12.05
CA ARG A 84 8.98 5.01 11.54
C ARG A 84 8.66 3.62 12.10
N LYS A 85 9.62 2.94 12.74
CA LYS A 85 9.44 1.58 13.31
C LYS A 85 8.20 1.43 14.21
N PRO A 86 7.92 2.31 15.20
CA PRO A 86 6.74 2.17 16.05
C PRO A 86 5.42 2.23 15.27
N MET A 87 5.38 3.04 14.20
CA MET A 87 4.22 3.13 13.30
C MET A 87 4.02 1.83 12.51
N VAL A 88 5.09 1.30 11.93
CA VAL A 88 5.03 0.09 11.09
C VAL A 88 4.63 -1.12 11.93
N GLU A 89 5.15 -1.25 13.14
CA GLU A 89 4.81 -2.32 14.08
C GLU A 89 3.36 -2.21 14.56
N ALA A 90 2.91 -1.02 14.98
CA ALA A 90 1.55 -0.78 15.44
C ALA A 90 0.47 -1.08 14.39
N LEU A 91 0.82 -0.87 13.11
CA LEU A 91 -0.04 -1.13 11.96
C LEU A 91 0.14 -2.53 11.36
N HIS A 92 1.04 -3.35 11.90
CA HIS A 92 1.40 -4.67 11.34
C HIS A 92 1.79 -4.58 9.85
N ALA A 93 2.51 -3.53 9.47
CA ALA A 93 2.84 -3.22 8.08
C ALA A 93 4.21 -3.75 7.64
N LEU A 94 4.87 -4.59 8.46
CA LEU A 94 6.12 -5.24 8.07
C LEU A 94 5.82 -6.33 7.02
N PRO A 95 6.56 -6.35 5.89
CA PRO A 95 6.37 -7.38 4.89
C PRO A 95 6.81 -8.73 5.45
N VAL A 96 6.06 -9.79 5.12
CA VAL A 96 6.38 -11.15 5.55
C VAL A 96 7.64 -11.61 4.80
N VAL A 97 8.70 -11.88 5.56
CA VAL A 97 9.96 -12.41 5.03
C VAL A 97 9.91 -13.93 5.19
N GLY A 98 9.76 -14.65 4.06
CA GLY A 98 9.78 -16.11 3.99
C GLY A 98 11.06 -16.66 3.40
#